data_AF-A0A0P0CD99-F1
#
_entry.id   AF-A0A0P0CD99-F1
#
_cell.length_a   1.000
_cell.length_b   1.000
_cell.length_c   1.000
_cell.angle_alpha   90.00
_cell.angle_beta   90.00
_cell.angle_gamma   90.00
#
_symmetry.space_group_name_H-M   'P 1'
#
loop_
_entity.id
_entity.type
_entity.pdbx_description
1 polymer ?
#
loop_
_entity_poly.entity_id
_entity_poly.type
_entity_poly.pdbx_seq_one_letter_code
_entity_poly.pdbx_strand_id
1 'polypeptide(L)'
;MNKFYPIQLWLTTIVFVAPLTMILAGLVNEEWNMGLEVLPLFIMFGLIFSLPSLLVCFAAYKILTVKISSPILIKILLNLIMVGAVLITFALISGSLAFRLSIIYSASIVIASLFYSVKIKEKHSSL
;
A
#
# COMPACT_ATOMS: atom_id res chain seq x y z
N MET A 1 6.73 15.33 -12.26
CA MET A 1 6.17 14.82 -10.98
C MET A 1 5.07 13.82 -11.29
N ASN A 2 5.18 12.58 -10.83
CA ASN A 2 4.08 11.61 -10.96
C ASN A 2 3.05 11.90 -9.87
N LYS A 3 2.15 12.86 -10.13
CA LYS A 3 1.14 13.30 -9.15
C LYS A 3 0.21 12.18 -8.71
N PHE A 4 0.08 11.14 -9.53
CA PHE A 4 -0.80 10.01 -9.29
C PHE A 4 -0.12 8.85 -8.55
N TYR A 5 1.17 8.97 -8.21
CA TYR A 5 1.91 7.89 -7.53
C TYR A 5 1.17 7.33 -6.29
N PRO A 6 0.65 8.15 -5.35
CA PRO A 6 -0.04 7.61 -4.18
C PRO A 6 -1.31 6.82 -4.55
N ILE A 7 -2.09 7.31 -5.53
CA ILE A 7 -3.32 6.64 -5.98
C ILE A 7 -2.99 5.35 -6.72
N GLN A 8 -1.96 5.35 -7.56
CA GLN A 8 -1.49 4.16 -8.28
C GLN A 8 -1.00 3.09 -7.31
N LEU A 9 -0.18 3.46 -6.33
CA LEU A 9 0.27 2.54 -5.29
C LEU A 9 -0.92 1.95 -4.54
N TRP A 10 -1.83 2.80 -4.06
CA TRP A 10 -2.98 2.40 -3.26
C TRP A 10 -3.94 1.47 -4.00
N LEU A 11 -4.38 1.84 -5.21
CA LEU A 11 -5.26 1.01 -6.02
C LEU A 11 -4.60 -0.32 -6.37
N THR A 12 -3.32 -0.30 -6.77
CA THR A 12 -2.63 -1.53 -7.17
C THR A 12 -2.40 -2.47 -6.01
N THR A 13 -2.12 -1.95 -4.82
CA THR A 13 -2.07 -2.76 -3.60
C THR A 13 -3.41 -3.44 -3.34
N ILE A 14 -4.53 -2.72 -3.35
CA ILE A 14 -5.83 -3.24 -2.89
C ILE A 14 -6.52 -4.11 -3.93
N VAL A 15 -6.50 -3.67 -5.19
CA VAL A 15 -7.30 -4.30 -6.26
C VAL A 15 -6.57 -5.48 -6.89
N PHE A 16 -5.25 -5.47 -6.89
CA PHE A 16 -4.46 -6.49 -7.61
C PHE A 16 -3.54 -7.28 -6.68
N VAL A 17 -2.61 -6.60 -6.00
CA VAL A 17 -1.51 -7.30 -5.33
C VAL A 17 -1.98 -8.01 -4.05
N ALA A 18 -2.84 -7.41 -3.24
CA ALA A 18 -3.38 -8.03 -2.04
C ALA A 18 -4.26 -9.26 -2.35
N PRO A 19 -5.22 -9.19 -3.29
CA PRO A 19 -5.93 -10.37 -3.80
C PRO A 19 -5.00 -11.48 -4.26
N LEU A 20 -4.01 -11.16 -5.09
CA LEU A 20 -3.09 -12.14 -5.65
C LEU A 20 -2.23 -12.79 -4.55
N THR A 21 -1.65 -11.99 -3.65
CA THR A 21 -0.84 -12.52 -2.54
C THR A 21 -1.66 -13.34 -1.55
N MET A 22 -2.93 -13.00 -1.33
CA MET A 22 -3.85 -13.80 -0.53
C MET A 22 -4.10 -15.18 -1.15
N ILE A 23 -4.40 -15.23 -2.46
CA ILE A 23 -4.59 -16.49 -3.18
C ILE A 23 -3.33 -17.35 -3.10
N LEU A 24 -2.16 -16.75 -3.39
CA LEU A 24 -0.88 -17.46 -3.32
C LEU A 24 -0.58 -17.97 -1.90
N ALA A 25 -0.89 -17.21 -0.86
CA ALA A 25 -0.72 -17.65 0.52
C ALA A 25 -1.63 -18.85 0.86
N GLY A 26 -2.88 -18.83 0.40
CA GLY A 26 -3.83 -19.94 0.59
C GLY A 26 -3.44 -21.22 -0.16
N LEU A 27 -2.75 -21.11 -1.30
CA LEU A 27 -2.21 -22.27 -2.03
C LEU A 27 -1.03 -22.94 -1.32
N VAL A 28 -0.28 -22.18 -0.51
CA VAL A 28 0.87 -22.69 0.24
C VAL A 28 0.47 -23.18 1.63
N ASN A 29 -0.54 -22.57 2.24
CA ASN A 29 -1.01 -22.92 3.58
C ASN A 29 -2.55 -22.87 3.62
N GLU A 30 -3.18 -24.03 3.79
CA GLU A 30 -4.65 -24.15 3.81
C GLU A 30 -5.30 -23.32 4.93
N GLU A 31 -4.63 -23.10 6.06
CA GLU A 31 -5.18 -22.23 7.11
C GLU A 31 -5.33 -20.77 6.63
N TRP A 32 -4.55 -20.37 5.64
CA TRP A 32 -4.58 -19.02 5.06
C TRP A 32 -5.54 -18.91 3.87
N ASN A 33 -6.17 -20.02 3.48
CA ASN A 33 -7.18 -20.02 2.44
C ASN A 33 -8.48 -19.40 2.98
N MET A 34 -8.88 -18.27 2.40
CA MET A 34 -10.10 -17.54 2.79
C MET A 34 -11.27 -17.73 1.82
N GLY A 35 -11.10 -18.56 0.78
CA GLY A 35 -12.10 -18.71 -0.28
C GLY A 35 -12.08 -17.55 -1.29
N LEU A 36 -12.44 -17.83 -2.54
CA LEU A 36 -12.48 -16.81 -3.61
C LEU A 36 -13.71 -15.90 -3.47
N GLU A 37 -14.76 -16.40 -2.84
CA GLU A 37 -16.00 -15.68 -2.55
C GLU A 37 -15.80 -14.47 -1.62
N VAL A 38 -14.70 -14.43 -0.85
CA VAL A 38 -14.37 -13.32 0.04
C VAL A 38 -13.70 -12.16 -0.71
N LEU A 39 -13.16 -12.38 -1.92
CA LEU A 39 -12.44 -11.37 -2.69
C LEU A 39 -13.22 -10.07 -2.96
N PRO A 40 -14.50 -10.09 -3.37
CA PRO A 40 -15.25 -8.86 -3.60
C PRO A 40 -15.43 -8.05 -2.32
N LEU A 41 -15.73 -8.71 -1.21
CA LEU A 41 -15.84 -8.07 0.11
C LEU A 41 -14.50 -7.49 0.54
N PHE A 42 -13.42 -8.24 0.34
CA PHE A 42 -12.07 -7.82 0.65
C PHE A 42 -11.65 -6.57 -0.12
N ILE A 43 -11.92 -6.50 -1.42
CA ILE A 43 -11.63 -5.31 -2.24
C ILE A 43 -12.50 -4.15 -1.79
N MET A 44 -13.81 -4.36 -1.59
CA MET A 44 -14.73 -3.29 -1.19
C MET A 44 -14.35 -2.68 0.17
N PHE A 45 -14.21 -3.52 1.20
CA PHE A 45 -13.81 -3.06 2.53
C PHE A 45 -12.37 -2.56 2.56
N GLY A 46 -11.47 -3.19 1.79
CA GLY A 46 -10.10 -2.74 1.62
C GLY A 46 -10.04 -1.32 1.08
N LEU A 47 -10.84 -0.98 0.06
CA LEU A 47 -10.94 0.38 -0.46
C LEU A 47 -11.48 1.34 0.60
N ILE A 48 -12.58 1.00 1.28
CA ILE A 48 -13.21 1.90 2.26
C ILE A 48 -12.29 2.17 3.46
N PHE A 49 -11.79 1.12 4.10
CA PHE A 49 -11.02 1.25 5.35
C PHE A 49 -9.61 1.79 5.14
N SER A 50 -9.07 1.76 3.92
CA SER A 50 -7.75 2.30 3.61
C SER A 50 -7.78 3.74 3.07
N LEU A 51 -8.95 4.38 2.95
CA LEU A 51 -9.02 5.80 2.59
C LEU A 51 -8.17 6.71 3.52
N PRO A 52 -8.15 6.51 4.86
CA PRO A 52 -7.27 7.26 5.73
C PRO A 52 -5.78 7.07 5.39
N SER A 53 -5.35 5.86 5.05
CA SER A 53 -3.95 5.60 4.68
C SER A 53 -3.58 6.25 3.35
N LEU A 54 -4.51 6.30 2.38
CA LEU A 54 -4.32 7.04 1.14
C LEU A 54 -4.10 8.54 1.40
N LEU A 55 -4.91 9.16 2.27
CA LEU A 55 -4.77 10.58 2.60
C LEU A 55 -3.41 10.86 3.25
N VAL A 56 -3.00 10.02 4.20
CA VAL A 56 -1.69 10.13 4.86
C VAL A 56 -0.55 9.95 3.85
N CYS A 57 -0.64 8.96 2.97
CA CYS A 57 0.34 8.73 1.90
C CYS A 57 0.44 9.91 0.94
N PHE A 58 -0.69 10.52 0.58
CA PHE A 58 -0.73 11.67 -0.31
C PHE A 58 -0.08 12.91 0.33
N ALA A 59 -0.38 13.17 1.60
CA ALA A 59 0.23 14.25 2.37
C ALA A 59 1.75 14.02 2.51
N ALA A 60 2.16 12.80 2.88
CA ALA A 60 3.55 12.42 3.00
C ALA A 60 4.29 12.55 1.66
N TYR A 61 3.72 12.08 0.55
CA TYR A 61 4.32 12.18 -0.77
C TYR A 61 4.60 13.63 -1.16
N LYS A 62 3.64 14.54 -0.93
CA LYS A 62 3.83 15.97 -1.20
C LYS A 62 4.98 16.56 -0.38
N ILE A 63 5.08 16.22 0.91
CA ILE A 63 6.14 16.74 1.78
C ILE A 63 7.50 16.15 1.40
N LEU A 64 7.58 14.83 1.22
CA LEU A 64 8.82 14.12 0.94
C LEU A 64 9.41 14.49 -0.42
N THR A 65 8.58 14.66 -1.46
CA THR A 65 9.05 15.06 -2.80
C THR A 65 9.59 16.48 -2.89
N VAL A 66 9.27 17.34 -1.90
CA VAL A 66 9.83 18.68 -1.79
C VAL A 66 11.14 18.67 -0.99
N LYS A 67 11.24 17.83 0.04
CA LYS A 67 12.38 17.82 0.98
C LYS A 67 13.50 16.85 0.60
N ILE A 68 13.21 15.79 -0.15
CA ILE A 68 14.14 14.69 -0.42
C ILE A 68 14.39 14.58 -1.92
N SER A 69 15.67 14.54 -2.30
CA SER A 69 16.09 14.42 -3.71
C SER A 69 16.23 12.98 -4.20
N SER A 70 16.19 11.97 -3.31
CA SER A 70 16.33 10.56 -3.67
C SER A 70 14.95 9.89 -3.86
N PRO A 71 14.58 9.47 -5.10
CA PRO A 71 13.33 8.77 -5.36
C PRO A 71 13.18 7.46 -4.58
N ILE A 72 14.29 6.74 -4.43
CA ILE A 72 14.34 5.46 -3.72
C ILE A 72 14.05 5.68 -2.24
N LEU A 73 14.65 6.70 -1.62
CA LEU A 73 14.42 7.02 -0.22
C LEU A 73 12.97 7.44 0.03
N ILE A 74 12.38 8.27 -0.84
CA ILE A 74 10.96 8.64 -0.74
C ILE A 74 10.08 7.39 -0.78
N LYS A 75 10.36 6.47 -1.70
CA LYS A 75 9.60 5.21 -1.84
C LYS A 75 9.69 4.34 -0.60
N ILE A 76 10.88 4.18 -0.02
CA ILE A 76 11.08 3.42 1.23
C ILE A 76 10.26 4.05 2.36
N LEU A 77 10.34 5.37 2.54
CA LEU A 77 9.60 6.08 3.59
C LEU A 77 8.08 5.96 3.40
N LEU A 78 7.58 6.06 2.17
CA LEU A 78 6.17 5.86 1.88
C LEU A 78 5.70 4.44 2.15
N ASN A 79 6.51 3.43 1.82
CA ASN A 79 6.20 2.04 2.16
C ASN A 79 6.10 1.86 3.68
N LEU A 80 7.04 2.43 4.45
CA LEU A 80 6.99 2.37 5.91
C LEU A 80 5.73 3.04 6.49
N ILE A 81 5.35 4.21 5.97
CA ILE A 81 4.14 4.92 6.37
C ILE A 81 2.89 4.10 6.07
N MET A 82 2.81 3.53 4.86
CA MET A 82 1.67 2.73 4.44
C MET A 82 1.55 1.43 5.24
N VAL A 83 2.67 0.74 5.50
CA VAL A 83 2.71 -0.44 6.36
C VAL A 83 2.28 -0.09 7.78
N GLY A 84 2.78 1.01 8.35
CA GLY A 84 2.33 1.50 9.65
C GLY A 84 0.83 1.76 9.71
N ALA A 85 0.28 2.40 8.67
CA ALA A 85 -1.16 2.65 8.57
C ALA A 85 -1.98 1.35 8.47
N VAL A 86 -1.49 0.34 7.74
CA VAL A 86 -2.12 -0.99 7.69
C VAL A 86 -2.14 -1.65 9.06
N LEU A 87 -1.01 -1.65 9.78
CA LEU A 87 -0.93 -2.23 11.13
C LEU A 87 -1.90 -1.54 12.10
N ILE A 88 -1.98 -0.20 12.06
CA ILE A 88 -2.95 0.56 12.87
C ILE A 88 -4.38 0.20 12.49
N THR A 89 -4.69 0.13 11.19
CA THR A 89 -6.04 -0.20 10.71
C THR A 89 -6.49 -1.58 11.20
N PHE A 90 -5.63 -2.60 11.08
CA PHE A 90 -5.96 -3.95 11.55
C PHE A 90 -5.95 -4.09 13.07
N ALA A 91 -5.15 -3.31 13.79
CA ALA A 91 -5.23 -3.23 15.24
C ALA A 91 -6.57 -2.65 15.72
N LEU A 92 -7.14 -1.69 14.98
CA LEU A 92 -8.45 -1.09 15.28
C LEU A 92 -9.62 -2.01 14.91
N ILE A 93 -9.56 -2.66 13.74
CA ILE A 93 -10.62 -3.60 13.30
C ILE A 93 -10.64 -4.84 14.19
N SER A 94 -9.47 -5.33 14.62
CA SER A 94 -9.31 -6.55 15.43
C SER A 94 -9.90 -7.80 14.74
N GLY A 95 -9.90 -8.92 15.45
CA GLY A 95 -10.45 -10.20 14.97
C GLY A 95 -9.41 -11.22 14.54
N SER A 96 -9.87 -12.46 14.33
CA SER A 96 -9.02 -13.63 14.10
C SER A 96 -8.18 -13.56 12.83
N LEU A 97 -8.67 -12.87 11.80
CA LEU A 97 -7.96 -12.71 10.52
C LEU A 97 -7.09 -11.45 10.44
N ALA A 98 -7.24 -10.51 11.39
CA ALA A 98 -6.61 -9.19 11.30
C ALA A 98 -5.08 -9.28 11.17
N PHE A 99 -4.45 -10.16 11.95
CA PHE A 99 -3.00 -10.36 11.89
C PHE A 99 -2.55 -10.89 10.52
N ARG A 100 -3.19 -11.95 10.02
CA ARG A 100 -2.85 -12.56 8.71
C ARG A 100 -3.04 -11.57 7.57
N LEU A 101 -4.15 -10.83 7.57
CA LEU A 101 -4.43 -9.81 6.57
C LEU A 101 -3.45 -8.63 6.64
N SER A 102 -3.05 -8.21 7.84
CA SER A 102 -2.06 -7.15 8.00
C SER A 102 -0.72 -7.50 7.35
N ILE A 103 -0.30 -8.77 7.42
CA ILE A 103 0.91 -9.27 6.77
C ILE A 103 0.75 -9.23 5.25
N ILE A 104 -0.37 -9.77 4.74
CA ILE A 104 -0.68 -9.80 3.30
C ILE A 104 -0.69 -8.39 2.70
N TYR A 105 -1.39 -7.44 3.34
CA TYR A 105 -1.43 -6.06 2.89
C TYR A 105 -0.06 -5.38 2.96
N SER A 106 0.71 -5.63 4.02
CA SER A 106 2.05 -5.03 4.19
C SER A 106 3.02 -5.50 3.11
N ALA A 107 3.04 -6.80 2.82
CA ALA A 107 3.83 -7.36 1.73
C ALA A 107 3.37 -6.80 0.37
N SER A 108 2.05 -6.67 0.18
CA SER A 108 1.45 -6.16 -1.04
C SER A 108 1.80 -4.70 -1.32
N ILE A 109 1.95 -3.86 -0.29
CA ILE A 109 2.42 -2.47 -0.46
C ILE A 109 3.81 -2.46 -1.06
N VAL A 110 4.73 -3.25 -0.50
CA VAL A 110 6.12 -3.30 -0.96
C VAL A 110 6.18 -3.79 -2.41
N ILE A 111 5.48 -4.88 -2.73
CA ILE A 111 5.40 -5.43 -4.08
C ILE A 111 4.76 -4.44 -5.05
N ALA A 112 3.61 -3.85 -4.70
CA ALA A 112 2.91 -2.87 -5.54
C ALA A 112 3.78 -1.64 -5.83
N SER A 113 4.59 -1.22 -4.84
CA SER A 113 5.49 -0.09 -5.02
C SER A 113 6.50 -0.35 -6.14
N LEU A 114 6.93 -1.60 -6.39
CA LEU A 114 7.92 -1.94 -7.43
C LEU A 114 7.47 -1.55 -8.84
N PHE A 115 6.17 -1.54 -9.12
CA PHE A 115 5.63 -1.17 -10.43
C PHE A 115 5.70 0.32 -10.75
N TYR A 116 5.96 1.18 -9.75
CA TYR A 116 5.93 2.63 -9.91
C TYR A 116 7.22 3.30 -9.44
N SER A 117 7.63 4.31 -10.22
CA SER A 117 8.78 5.17 -9.91
C SER A 117 8.32 6.54 -9.42
N VAL A 118 8.96 7.02 -8.36
CA VAL A 118 8.78 8.40 -7.86
C VAL A 118 9.53 9.35 -8.79
N LYS A 119 8.81 10.26 -9.47
CA LYS A 119 9.43 11.31 -10.30
C LYS A 119 9.52 12.62 -9.53
N ILE A 120 10.73 13.05 -9.19
CA ILE A 120 11.00 14.34 -8.55
C ILE A 120 10.98 15.44 -9.62
N LYS A 121 10.58 16.66 -9.26
CA LYS A 121 10.69 17.81 -10.16
C LYS A 121 12.16 18.25 -10.14
N GLU A 122 12.85 18.17 -11.28
CA GLU A 122 14.17 18.78 -11.40
C GLU A 122 14.05 20.26 -11.00
N LYS A 123 14.82 20.67 -10.00
CA LYS A 123 15.02 22.11 -9.77
C LYS A 123 15.77 22.59 -11.01
N HIS A 124 15.11 23.36 -11.87
CA HIS A 124 15.82 24.21 -12.82
C HIS A 124 16.68 25.15 -11.98
N SER A 125 17.98 24.86 -11.92
CA SER A 125 18.98 25.82 -11.50
C SER A 125 19.01 26.88 -12.60
N SER A 126 18.24 27.95 -12.41
CA SER A 126 18.51 29.22 -13.07
C SER A 126 19.78 29.78 -12.43
N LEU A 127 20.92 29.42 -13.02
CA LEU A 127 22.17 30.17 -12.90
C LEU A 127 22.26 31.11 -14.10
#